data_AF-M8DBE6-F1
#
_entry.id   AF-M8DBE6-F1
#
_cell.length_a   1.000
_cell.length_b   1.000
_cell.length_c   1.000
_cell.angle_alpha   90.00
_cell.angle_beta   90.00
_cell.angle_gamma   90.00
#
_symmetry.space_group_name_H-M   'P 1'
#
loop_
_entity.id
_entity.type
_entity.pdbx_description
1 polymer ?
#
loop_
_entity_poly.entity_id
_entity_poly.type
_entity_poly.pdbx_seq_one_letter_code
_entity_poly.pdbx_strand_id
1 'polypeptide(L)' 'MNPQALEGMSRFRQKVIRLVIYEKKSIYETAIACGCTAEKVKRVLKKWKAASRSSKGSKQPVHQG' A
#
# COMPACT_ATOMS: atom_id res chain seq x y z
N MET A 1 -5.41 3.80 -11.43
CA MET A 1 -5.24 2.89 -10.28
C MET A 1 -6.61 2.69 -9.66
N ASN A 2 -7.08 1.44 -9.58
CA ASN A 2 -8.44 1.13 -9.16
C ASN A 2 -8.56 1.28 -7.61
N PRO A 3 -9.50 2.08 -7.07
CA PRO A 3 -9.71 2.20 -5.62
C PRO A 3 -10.03 0.86 -4.94
N GLN A 4 -10.52 -0.15 -5.68
CA GLN A 4 -10.69 -1.52 -5.19
C GLN A 4 -9.37 -2.19 -4.76
N ALA A 5 -8.21 -1.74 -5.26
CA ALA A 5 -6.91 -2.25 -4.82
C ALA A 5 -6.61 -1.92 -3.34
N LEU A 6 -7.38 -1.00 -2.75
CA LEU A 6 -7.28 -0.61 -1.34
C LEU A 6 -8.35 -1.25 -0.46
N GLU A 7 -9.43 -1.83 -1.02
CA GLU A 7 -10.58 -2.35 -0.25
C GLU A 7 -10.21 -3.53 0.67
N GLY A 8 -9.18 -4.31 0.32
CA GLY A 8 -8.65 -5.39 1.18
C GLY A 8 -7.56 -4.95 2.16
N MET A 9 -7.23 -3.66 2.23
CA MET A 9 -6.14 -3.16 3.06
C MET A 9 -6.62 -2.56 4.38
N SER A 10 -5.94 -2.90 5.48
CA SER A 10 -6.18 -2.25 6.78
C SER A 10 -6.02 -0.73 6.66
N ARG A 11 -6.81 0.04 7.44
CA ARG A 11 -6.77 1.52 7.49
C ARG A 11 -5.34 2.08 7.59
N PHE A 12 -4.47 1.39 8.33
CA PHE A 12 -3.05 1.73 8.42
C PHE A 12 -2.35 1.72 7.05
N ARG A 13 -2.49 0.65 6.27
CA ARG A 13 -1.85 0.52 4.95
C ARG A 13 -2.40 1.55 3.97
N GLN A 14 -3.71 1.77 3.98
CA GLN A 14 -4.35 2.81 3.16
C GLN A 14 -3.78 4.19 3.49
N LYS A 15 -3.66 4.54 4.78
CA LYS A 15 -3.06 5.81 5.22
C LYS A 15 -1.61 5.95 4.74
N VAL A 16 -0.79 4.92 4.91
CA VAL A 16 0.62 4.91 4.45
C VAL A 16 0.72 5.14 2.93
N ILE A 17 -0.06 4.40 2.14
CA ILE A 17 -0.06 4.54 0.68
C ILE A 17 -0.53 5.94 0.28
N ARG A 18 -1.56 6.48 0.94
CA ARG A 18 -2.05 7.84 0.68
C ARG A 18 -0.96 8.89 0.91
N LEU A 19 -0.29 8.84 2.05
CA LEU A 19 0.76 9.80 2.42
C LEU A 19 1.96 9.73 1.46
N VAL A 20 2.40 8.52 1.11
CA VAL A 20 3.61 8.35 0.28
C VAL A 20 3.34 8.56 -1.21
N ILE A 21 2.22 8.07 -1.74
CA ILE A 21 1.95 8.08 -3.18
C ILE A 21 1.23 9.35 -3.61
N TYR A 22 0.23 9.80 -2.85
CA TYR A 22 -0.60 10.96 -3.22
C TYR A 22 -0.03 12.26 -2.68
N GLU A 23 0.32 12.32 -1.40
CA GLU A 23 0.97 13.52 -0.83
C GLU A 23 2.47 13.58 -1.12
N LYS A 24 3.07 12.52 -1.70
CA LYS A 24 4.51 12.44 -1.99
C LYS A 24 5.42 12.69 -0.78
N LYS A 25 4.94 12.41 0.44
CA LYS A 25 5.74 12.54 1.66
C LYS A 25 6.86 11.51 1.71
N SER A 26 7.94 11.86 2.40
CA SER A 26 9.05 10.94 2.61
C SER A 26 8.62 9.76 3.51
N ILE A 27 9.36 8.64 3.40
CA ILE A 27 9.16 7.45 4.22
C ILE A 27 9.27 7.80 5.71
N TYR A 28 10.21 8.68 6.08
CA TYR A 28 10.44 9.08 7.46
C TYR A 28 9.32 9.97 8.01
N GLU A 29 8.84 10.94 7.23
CA GLU A 29 7.70 11.78 7.62
C GLU A 29 6.42 10.94 7.79
N THR A 30 6.21 9.98 6.88
CA THR A 30 5.09 9.04 6.96
C THR A 30 5.21 8.17 8.21
N ALA A 31 6.42 7.72 8.55
CA ALA A 31 6.67 6.91 9.75
C ALA A 31 6.30 7.67 11.03
N ILE A 32 6.67 8.95 11.11
CA ILE A 32 6.31 9.86 12.21
C ILE A 32 4.78 10.05 12.26
N ALA A 33 4.14 10.40 11.14
CA ALA A 33 2.69 10.64 11.07
C ALA A 33 1.83 9.38 11.37
N CYS A 34 2.42 8.20 11.19
CA CYS A 34 1.79 6.91 11.48
C CYS A 34 2.22 6.30 12.82
N GLY A 35 3.13 6.93 13.58
CA GLY A 35 3.63 6.41 14.85
C GLY A 35 4.31 5.05 14.72
N CYS A 36 5.12 4.86 13.68
CA CYS A 36 5.75 3.57 13.37
C CYS A 36 7.16 3.73 12.81
N THR A 37 7.87 2.63 12.57
CA THR A 37 9.23 2.67 12.01
C THR A 37 9.22 2.83 10.49
N ALA A 38 10.25 3.49 9.96
CA ALA A 38 10.49 3.63 8.52
C ALA A 38 10.54 2.27 7.79
N GLU A 39 11.07 1.23 8.44
CA GLU A 39 11.06 -0.14 7.90
C GLU A 39 9.66 -0.71 7.70
N LYS A 40 8.73 -0.41 8.63
CA LYS A 40 7.34 -0.86 8.51
C LYS A 40 6.66 -0.20 7.32
N VAL A 41 6.91 1.10 7.10
CA VAL A 41 6.47 1.85 5.91
C VAL A 41 7.06 1.23 4.63
N LYS A 42 8.37 0.96 4.58
CA LYS A 42 9.03 0.30 3.45
C LYS A 42 8.39 -1.05 3.12
N ARG A 43 8.09 -1.89 4.12
CA ARG A 43 7.43 -3.20 3.90
C ARG A 43 6.03 -3.06 3.31
N VAL A 44 5.25 -2.09 3.77
CA VAL A 44 3.91 -1.81 3.21
C VAL A 44 4.02 -1.41 1.74
N LEU A 45 4.94 -0.49 1.42
CA LEU A 45 5.17 -0.04 0.04
C LEU A 45 5.65 -1.18 -0.86
N LYS A 46 6.57 -2.04 -0.37
CA LYS A 46 7.06 -3.21 -1.11
C LYS A 46 5.92 -4.18 -1.45
N LYS A 47 5.06 -4.50 -0.47
CA LYS A 47 3.88 -5.36 -0.69
C LYS A 47 2.88 -4.72 -1.66
N TRP A 48 2.60 -3.42 -1.50
CA TRP A 48 1.69 -2.70 -2.40
C TRP A 48 2.22 -2.65 -3.84
N LYS A 49 3.52 -2.38 -4.02
CA LYS A 49 4.18 -2.36 -5.33
C LYS A 49 4.19 -3.74 -6.00
N ALA A 50 4.36 -4.81 -5.22
CA ALA A 50 4.25 -6.19 -5.71
C ALA A 50 2.81 -6.49 -6.17
N ALA A 51 1.81 -6.19 -5.36
CA ALA A 51 0.40 -6.36 -5.72
C ALA A 51 0.01 -5.54 -6.96
N SER A 52 0.48 -4.30 -7.06
CA SER A 52 0.24 -3.43 -8.22
C SER A 52 0.99 -3.89 -9.49
N ARG A 53 2.09 -4.66 -9.36
CA ARG A 53 2.82 -5.24 -10.50
C ARG A 53 2.15 -6.51 -11.02
N SER A 54 1.61 -7.35 -10.15
CA SER A 54 0.80 -8.52 -10.56
C SER A 54 -0.44 -8.12 -11.37
N SER A 55 -0.94 -6.89 -11.22
CA SER A 55 -2.03 -6.39 -12.08
C SER A 55 -1.64 -6.18 -13.55
N LYS A 56 -0.34 -6.16 -13.89
CA LYS A 56 0.15 -6.12 -15.30
C LYS A 56 0.53 -7.49 -15.86
N GLY A 57 0.44 -8.56 -15.07
CA GLY A 57 0.77 -9.91 -15.48
C GLY A 57 0.14 -10.93 -14.54
N SER A 58 -1.04 -11.42 -14.93
CA SER A 58 -1.64 -12.68 -14.49
C SER A 58 -2.29 -12.74 -13.09
N LYS A 59 -3.63 -12.95 -13.15
CA LYS A 59 -4.53 -13.63 -12.19
C LYS A 59 -4.79 -12.97 -10.83
N GLN A 60 -5.94 -12.29 -10.76
CA GLN A 60 -6.79 -12.28 -9.56
C GLN A 60 -7.05 -13.73 -9.10
N PRO A 61 -6.94 -14.08 -7.81
CA PRO A 61 -7.70 -15.20 -7.30
C PRO A 61 -9.17 -14.76 -7.24
N VAL A 62 -9.93 -15.26 -8.20
CA VAL A 62 -11.38 -15.38 -8.13
C VAL A 62 -11.72 -16.04 -6.79
N HIS A 63 -12.42 -15.32 -5.91
CA HIS A 63 -13.19 -15.95 -4.84
C HIS A 63 -14.35 -16.67 -5.52
N GLN A 64 -14.28 -17.99 -5.57
CA GLN A 64 -15.37 -18.86 -6.01
C GLN A 64 -16.23 -19.16 -4.77
N GLY A 65 -17.50 -18.80 -4.85
CA GLY A 65 -18.58 -19.27 -3.98
C GLY A 65 -19.67 -19.84 -4.87
#